data_AF-A0A1W9VTG8-F1
#
_entry.id   AF-A0A1W9VTG8-F1
#
_cell.length_a   1.000
_cell.length_b   1.000
_cell.length_c   1.000
_cell.angle_alpha   90.00
_cell.angle_beta   90.00
_cell.angle_gamma   90.00
#
_symmetry.space_group_name_H-M   'P 1'
#
loop_
_entity.id
_entity.type
_entity.pdbx_description
1 polymer ?
#
loop_
_entity_poly.entity_id
_entity_poly.type
_entity_poly.pdbx_seq_one_letter_code
_entity_poly.pdbx_strand_id
1 'polypeptide(L)'
;MKLKKLLIAMCVVLMISMILGIGVYACMDVMVGKGATVDGSVITSHTVDGWYDSDLNIRVVPGQKFPKGTMVDVYWGLVREELNQPKKIGEIPQVEQTYTYFHDAYSHGNEHQVLIGETTIGAKEELLTFLGENAIMTIEQLEAFALQRTKTARDAIKVMGELAEKYGFLGSCIEQGECLTVTDPNEGWVFEIFPVGIGWEPDSGKPGAVWAAQRVPDDEIVCVPNISRIREIDLSQPDYFMASENYMQEAIDRGWYDPASGKPFIWQEAYTPALGGWSLSSEWVRIRLHLVYSWAAPSMEWDPYKETQTYPFSIKPEQKVSVQDVIELQRSTL
;
A
#
# COMPACT_ATOMS: atom_id res chain seq x y z
N MET A 1 41.92 -10.66 34.88
CA MET A 1 40.81 -11.55 34.44
C MET A 1 39.43 -10.92 34.64
N LYS A 2 39.13 -10.30 35.78
CA LYS A 2 37.83 -9.64 36.05
C LYS A 2 37.52 -8.46 35.13
N LEU A 3 38.51 -7.60 34.84
CA LEU A 3 38.34 -6.43 33.97
C LEU A 3 38.00 -6.82 32.52
N LYS A 4 38.66 -7.83 31.95
CA LYS A 4 38.35 -8.34 30.60
C LYS A 4 36.91 -8.90 30.50
N LYS A 5 36.43 -9.61 31.52
CA LYS A 5 35.05 -10.12 31.56
C LYS A 5 34.02 -8.99 31.66
N LEU A 6 34.32 -7.94 32.42
CA LEU A 6 33.47 -6.76 32.53
C LEU A 6 33.38 -5.98 31.20
N LEU A 7 34.50 -5.79 30.51
CA LEU A 7 34.52 -5.15 29.19
C LEU A 7 33.74 -5.94 28.14
N ILE A 8 33.88 -7.28 28.11
CA ILE A 8 33.10 -8.13 27.20
C ILE A 8 31.60 -8.02 27.51
N ALA A 9 31.20 -8.06 28.78
CA ALA A 9 29.81 -7.90 29.17
C ALA A 9 29.24 -6.53 28.76
N MET A 10 30.01 -5.44 28.94
CA MET A 10 29.61 -4.11 28.49
C MET A 10 29.47 -4.01 26.98
N CYS A 11 30.40 -4.60 26.19
CA CYS A 11 30.29 -4.62 24.74
C CYS A 11 29.09 -5.46 24.24
N VAL A 12 28.78 -6.57 24.91
CA VAL A 12 27.59 -7.38 24.61
C VAL A 12 26.32 -6.62 24.93
N VAL A 13 26.25 -5.95 26.10
CA VAL A 13 25.10 -5.10 26.45
C VAL A 13 24.95 -3.93 25.47
N LEU A 14 26.06 -3.28 25.07
CA LEU A 14 26.04 -2.21 24.08
C LEU A 14 25.57 -2.70 22.70
N MET A 15 26.05 -3.87 22.24
CA MET A 15 25.57 -4.47 21.00
C MET A 15 24.09 -4.85 21.08
N ILE A 16 23.64 -5.46 22.18
CA ILE A 16 22.22 -5.79 22.39
C ILE A 16 21.37 -4.51 22.41
N SER A 17 21.84 -3.44 23.06
CA SER A 17 21.13 -2.15 23.07
C SER A 17 21.12 -1.43 21.73
N MET A 18 22.14 -1.63 20.88
CA MET A 18 22.16 -1.13 19.50
C MET A 18 21.20 -1.92 18.59
N ILE A 19 20.99 -3.21 18.86
CA ILE A 19 20.05 -4.05 18.11
C ILE A 19 18.59 -3.73 18.49
N LEU A 20 18.32 -3.41 19.75
CA LEU A 20 16.97 -3.12 20.26
C LEU A 20 16.38 -1.76 19.83
N GLY A 21 17.14 -0.92 19.11
CA GLY A 21 16.75 0.45 18.77
C GLY A 21 16.57 0.74 17.28
N ILE A 22 16.58 -0.28 16.41
CA ILE A 22 16.36 -0.09 14.98
C ILE A 22 14.85 -0.10 14.75
N GLY A 23 14.25 1.07 14.50
CA GLY A 23 12.89 1.15 13.97
C GLY A 23 12.82 0.38 12.66
N VAL A 24 11.88 -0.56 12.55
CA VAL A 24 11.68 -1.37 11.35
C VAL A 24 10.53 -0.75 10.57
N TYR A 25 10.74 -0.46 9.29
CA TYR A 25 9.72 0.05 8.37
C TYR A 25 8.86 -1.10 7.83
N ALA A 26 8.05 -1.72 8.70
CA ALA A 26 7.44 -3.03 8.43
C ALA A 26 5.91 -3.02 8.43
N CYS A 27 5.27 -2.00 7.86
CA CYS A 27 3.81 -1.94 7.77
C CYS A 27 3.22 -3.22 7.16
N MET A 28 2.09 -3.69 7.68
CA MET A 28 1.41 -4.87 7.15
C MET A 28 -0.09 -4.62 7.06
N ASP A 29 -0.62 -4.88 5.88
CA ASP A 29 -2.05 -4.91 5.66
C ASP A 29 -2.59 -6.33 5.74
N VAL A 30 -3.72 -6.48 6.43
CA VAL A 30 -4.55 -7.68 6.39
C VAL A 30 -5.97 -7.28 6.07
N MET A 31 -6.52 -7.86 5.01
CA MET A 31 -7.90 -7.62 4.57
C MET A 31 -8.67 -8.93 4.44
N VAL A 32 -9.92 -8.92 4.88
CA VAL A 32 -10.80 -10.09 4.93
C VAL A 32 -12.11 -9.77 4.23
N GLY A 33 -12.49 -10.61 3.27
CA GLY A 33 -13.77 -10.52 2.59
C GLY A 33 -14.96 -10.85 3.51
N LYS A 34 -16.13 -10.29 3.19
CA LYS A 34 -17.36 -10.42 4.00
C LYS A 34 -17.87 -11.85 4.21
N GLY A 35 -17.58 -12.76 3.29
CA GLY A 35 -17.90 -14.19 3.39
C GLY A 35 -16.95 -14.95 4.32
N ALA A 36 -15.72 -14.45 4.49
CA ALA A 36 -14.71 -15.00 5.39
C ALA A 36 -14.86 -14.49 6.83
N THR A 37 -15.62 -13.42 7.09
CA THR A 37 -15.80 -12.90 8.45
C THR A 37 -16.93 -13.56 9.22
N VAL A 38 -16.86 -13.48 10.55
CA VAL A 38 -17.86 -14.05 11.48
C VAL A 38 -19.21 -13.34 11.43
N ASP A 39 -19.21 -12.04 11.10
CA ASP A 39 -20.39 -11.16 11.16
C ASP A 39 -20.83 -10.60 9.80
N GLY A 40 -20.11 -10.89 8.72
CA GLY A 40 -20.43 -10.39 7.38
C GLY A 40 -19.85 -9.02 7.06
N SER A 41 -18.98 -8.46 7.93
CA SER A 41 -18.23 -7.23 7.65
C SER A 41 -17.09 -7.47 6.67
N VAL A 42 -16.71 -6.46 5.89
CA VAL A 42 -15.40 -6.42 5.21
C VAL A 42 -14.43 -5.78 6.20
N ILE A 43 -13.27 -6.41 6.43
CA ILE A 43 -12.26 -5.91 7.38
C ILE A 43 -11.04 -5.48 6.59
N THR A 44 -10.59 -4.25 6.79
CA THR A 44 -9.21 -3.83 6.45
C THR A 44 -8.46 -3.47 7.73
N SER A 45 -7.14 -3.63 7.73
CA SER A 45 -6.25 -3.30 8.84
C SER A 45 -4.88 -2.91 8.31
N HIS A 46 -4.19 -2.03 9.03
CA HIS A 46 -2.87 -1.49 8.72
C HIS A 46 -2.09 -1.32 10.03
N THR A 47 -0.89 -1.90 10.12
CA THR A 47 0.10 -1.54 11.16
C THR A 47 1.03 -0.42 10.68
N VAL A 48 1.07 0.70 11.39
CA VAL A 48 1.97 1.81 11.06
C VAL A 48 3.31 1.61 11.78
N ASP A 49 4.21 0.87 11.14
CA ASP A 49 5.53 0.57 11.70
C ASP A 49 6.55 1.62 11.22
N GLY A 50 6.36 2.86 11.65
CA GLY A 50 7.15 4.01 11.24
C GLY A 50 7.65 4.85 12.42
N TRP A 51 8.48 5.85 12.10
CA TRP A 51 8.84 6.95 13.02
C TRP A 51 7.86 8.12 12.95
N TYR A 52 6.83 7.95 12.12
CA TYR A 52 5.67 8.80 12.02
C TYR A 52 4.54 8.00 12.65
N ASP A 53 4.26 8.30 13.91
CA ASP A 53 3.06 7.77 14.56
C ASP A 53 2.02 8.88 14.54
N SER A 54 0.78 8.45 14.39
CA SER A 54 -0.47 9.18 14.64
C SER A 54 -0.62 9.66 16.09
N ASP A 55 0.49 10.09 16.72
CA ASP A 55 0.71 10.32 18.15
C ASP A 55 -0.11 11.49 18.72
N LEU A 56 -1.33 11.76 18.20
CA LEU A 56 -2.59 11.89 18.97
C LEU A 56 -3.77 12.57 18.23
N ASN A 57 -3.87 12.59 16.90
CA ASN A 57 -4.96 13.36 16.25
C ASN A 57 -5.59 12.68 15.04
N ILE A 58 -6.40 11.64 15.25
CA ILE A 58 -7.49 11.35 14.30
C ILE A 58 -8.39 12.58 14.29
N ARG A 59 -8.40 13.31 13.18
CA ARG A 59 -9.21 14.52 13.00
C ARG A 59 -10.36 14.22 12.08
N VAL A 60 -11.55 14.63 12.48
CA VAL A 60 -12.69 14.66 11.57
C VAL A 60 -12.59 15.92 10.73
N VAL A 61 -12.38 15.76 9.43
CA VAL A 61 -12.39 16.87 8.47
C VAL A 61 -13.78 16.94 7.84
N PRO A 62 -14.59 17.97 8.13
CA PRO A 62 -15.95 18.05 7.61
C PRO A 62 -15.98 18.20 6.09
N GLY A 63 -16.93 17.50 5.46
CA GLY A 63 -17.29 17.70 4.06
C GLY A 63 -17.75 19.13 3.79
N GLN A 64 -17.39 19.66 2.62
CA GLN A 64 -17.62 21.07 2.26
C GLN A 64 -18.16 21.18 0.84
N LYS A 65 -18.73 22.36 0.52
CA LYS A 65 -19.13 22.72 -0.84
C LYS A 65 -18.22 23.82 -1.37
N PHE A 66 -17.83 23.68 -2.63
CA PHE A 66 -16.91 24.61 -3.30
C PHE A 66 -17.56 25.19 -4.56
N PRO A 67 -17.34 26.47 -4.87
CA PRO A 67 -17.71 27.03 -6.17
C PRO A 67 -17.05 26.28 -7.33
N LYS A 68 -17.74 26.24 -8.47
CA LYS A 68 -17.17 25.66 -9.69
C LYS A 68 -15.89 26.39 -10.10
N GLY A 69 -14.83 25.63 -10.39
CA GLY A 69 -13.51 26.16 -10.77
C GLY A 69 -12.60 26.49 -9.60
N THR A 70 -13.00 26.17 -8.35
CA THR A 70 -12.07 26.21 -7.20
C THR A 70 -10.90 25.26 -7.42
N MET A 71 -9.72 25.66 -6.97
CA MET A 71 -8.52 24.83 -6.90
C MET A 71 -8.32 24.35 -5.46
N VAL A 72 -7.69 23.19 -5.30
CA VAL A 72 -7.26 22.66 -4.00
C VAL A 72 -5.76 22.39 -4.04
N ASP A 73 -5.10 22.72 -2.94
CA ASP A 73 -3.68 22.51 -2.76
C ASP A 73 -3.35 21.02 -2.63
N VAL A 74 -2.15 20.66 -3.09
CA VAL A 74 -1.53 19.36 -2.91
C VAL A 74 -0.30 19.54 -2.04
N TYR A 75 -0.18 18.70 -1.00
CA TYR A 75 0.85 18.83 0.03
C TYR A 75 1.78 17.61 0.07
N TRP A 76 3.05 17.88 0.36
CA TRP A 76 4.05 16.89 0.75
C TRP A 76 4.17 16.84 2.28
N GLY A 77 4.24 15.62 2.82
CA GLY A 77 4.56 15.39 4.23
C GLY A 77 3.35 15.48 5.15
N LEU A 78 2.16 15.04 4.72
CA LEU A 78 1.00 14.96 5.61
C LEU A 78 1.21 13.92 6.73
N VAL A 79 1.97 12.86 6.45
CA VAL A 79 2.33 11.81 7.43
C VAL A 79 3.11 12.31 8.65
N ARG A 80 3.67 13.53 8.62
CA ARG A 80 4.50 14.11 9.72
C ARG A 80 4.17 15.56 10.03
N GLU A 81 2.92 15.93 9.87
CA GLU A 81 2.44 17.29 10.11
C GLU A 81 2.69 17.79 11.54
N GLU A 82 2.83 16.88 12.50
CA GLU A 82 3.17 17.13 13.90
C GLU A 82 4.64 17.54 14.11
N LEU A 83 5.54 17.06 13.25
CA LEU A 83 6.96 17.39 13.31
C LEU A 83 7.30 18.61 12.44
N ASN A 84 6.73 18.69 11.24
CA ASN A 84 6.95 19.78 10.31
C ASN A 84 5.66 20.12 9.55
N GLN A 85 5.42 21.40 9.29
CA GLN A 85 4.27 21.80 8.49
C GLN A 85 4.33 21.19 7.08
N PRO A 86 3.23 20.62 6.57
CA PRO A 86 3.17 20.12 5.20
C PRO A 86 3.54 21.20 4.19
N LYS A 87 4.30 20.83 3.16
CA LYS A 87 4.76 21.75 2.13
C LYS A 87 3.84 21.67 0.93
N LYS A 88 3.24 22.79 0.50
CA LYS A 88 2.50 22.85 -0.76
C LYS A 88 3.45 22.54 -1.94
N ILE A 89 3.08 21.56 -2.76
CA ILE A 89 3.83 21.11 -3.94
C ILE A 89 3.06 21.26 -5.24
N GLY A 90 1.75 21.48 -5.19
CA GLY A 90 0.94 21.70 -6.39
C GLY A 90 -0.48 22.15 -6.07
N GLU A 91 -1.30 22.23 -7.12
CA GLU A 91 -2.74 22.49 -7.04
C GLU A 91 -3.47 21.70 -8.12
N ILE A 92 -4.68 21.23 -7.81
CA ILE A 92 -5.58 20.58 -8.78
C ILE A 92 -6.99 21.16 -8.71
N PRO A 93 -7.83 21.00 -9.74
CA PRO A 93 -9.24 21.36 -9.64
C PRO A 93 -9.93 20.64 -8.48
N GLN A 94 -10.64 21.41 -7.67
CA GLN A 94 -11.45 20.91 -6.57
C GLN A 94 -12.82 20.46 -7.08
N VAL A 95 -13.39 19.44 -6.44
CA VAL A 95 -14.77 19.01 -6.69
C VAL A 95 -15.76 19.95 -5.98
N GLU A 96 -16.97 20.10 -6.53
CA GLU A 96 -17.97 21.02 -5.96
C GLU A 96 -18.48 20.58 -4.56
N GLN A 97 -18.28 19.32 -4.19
CA GLN A 97 -18.63 18.80 -2.87
C GLN A 97 -17.63 17.73 -2.43
N THR A 98 -17.19 17.82 -1.17
CA THR A 98 -16.40 16.80 -0.49
C THR A 98 -17.18 16.13 0.63
N TYR A 99 -16.82 14.90 0.95
CA TYR A 99 -17.33 14.12 2.07
C TYR A 99 -16.49 14.31 3.32
N THR A 100 -17.13 14.09 4.46
CA THR A 100 -16.47 14.06 5.77
C THR A 100 -15.59 12.82 5.86
N TYR A 101 -14.34 12.98 6.28
CA TYR A 101 -13.39 11.89 6.42
C TYR A 101 -12.52 12.03 7.68
N PHE A 102 -11.87 10.93 8.05
CA PHE A 102 -10.88 10.88 9.10
C PHE A 102 -9.50 11.16 8.51
N HIS A 103 -8.87 12.23 9.00
CA HIS A 103 -7.50 12.59 8.69
C HIS A 103 -6.58 12.16 9.82
N ASP A 104 -5.54 11.44 9.46
CA ASP A 104 -4.42 11.00 10.26
C ASP A 104 -3.17 10.93 9.33
N ALA A 105 -2.13 10.18 9.70
CA ALA A 105 -0.94 10.09 8.87
C ALA A 105 -1.26 9.50 7.48
N TYR A 106 -2.04 8.41 7.45
CA TYR A 106 -2.59 7.80 6.24
C TYR A 106 -4.12 7.68 6.40
N SER A 107 -4.83 8.61 5.75
CA SER A 107 -6.27 8.81 5.94
C SER A 107 -7.08 7.54 5.69
N HIS A 108 -7.71 7.02 6.74
CA HIS A 108 -8.22 5.64 6.74
C HIS A 108 -9.74 5.48 6.56
N GLY A 109 -10.55 6.54 6.48
CA GLY A 109 -11.97 6.34 6.15
C GLY A 109 -12.88 7.56 6.06
N ASN A 110 -14.08 7.38 5.49
CA ASN A 110 -15.08 8.45 5.30
C ASN A 110 -16.50 8.12 5.80
N GLU A 111 -17.40 9.12 5.73
CA GLU A 111 -18.81 9.01 6.14
C GLU A 111 -19.65 8.02 5.30
N HIS A 112 -19.07 7.47 4.24
CA HIS A 112 -19.67 6.45 3.38
C HIS A 112 -19.10 5.05 3.62
N GLN A 113 -18.35 4.86 4.71
CA GLN A 113 -17.74 3.59 5.08
C GLN A 113 -16.76 3.07 4.02
N VAL A 114 -16.17 3.96 3.21
CA VAL A 114 -14.96 3.64 2.47
C VAL A 114 -13.82 3.69 3.48
N LEU A 115 -13.05 2.60 3.60
CA LEU A 115 -11.90 2.49 4.48
C LEU A 115 -10.64 2.13 3.69
N ILE A 116 -9.51 2.64 4.11
CA ILE A 116 -8.21 2.44 3.46
C ILE A 116 -7.17 2.00 4.51
N GLY A 117 -6.47 0.91 4.22
CA GLY A 117 -5.18 0.57 4.84
C GLY A 117 -4.05 0.82 3.84
N GLU A 118 -2.82 1.00 4.33
CA GLU A 118 -1.66 1.36 3.52
C GLU A 118 -0.46 0.49 3.89
N THR A 119 0.32 0.09 2.90
CA THR A 119 1.63 -0.52 3.11
C THR A 119 2.58 -0.19 1.96
N THR A 120 3.74 0.34 2.31
CA THR A 120 4.80 0.59 1.33
C THR A 120 5.35 -0.70 0.75
N ILE A 121 5.41 -0.78 -0.58
CA ILE A 121 5.95 -1.90 -1.33
C ILE A 121 7.17 -1.48 -2.15
N GLY A 122 8.05 -2.42 -2.48
CA GLY A 122 9.24 -2.11 -3.26
C GLY A 122 8.95 -1.77 -4.72
N ALA A 123 9.54 -0.68 -5.21
CA ALA A 123 9.60 -0.31 -6.62
C ALA A 123 11.01 -0.50 -7.18
N LYS A 124 11.12 -0.87 -8.46
CA LYS A 124 12.40 -0.86 -9.18
C LYS A 124 13.00 0.56 -9.19
N GLU A 125 14.33 0.65 -9.07
CA GLU A 125 15.04 1.93 -8.94
C GLU A 125 14.75 2.90 -10.10
N GLU A 126 14.50 2.38 -11.30
CA GLU A 126 14.23 3.19 -12.48
C GLU A 126 12.83 3.83 -12.51
N LEU A 127 11.95 3.43 -11.58
CA LEU A 127 10.63 4.02 -11.39
C LEU A 127 10.66 5.20 -10.41
N LEU A 128 11.69 5.30 -9.59
CA LEU A 128 11.75 6.27 -8.50
C LEU A 128 11.67 7.72 -9.01
N THR A 129 10.99 8.54 -8.24
CA THR A 129 10.74 9.98 -8.43
C THR A 129 11.08 10.73 -7.15
N PHE A 130 11.32 12.03 -7.22
CA PHE A 130 11.82 12.78 -6.06
C PHE A 130 11.12 14.12 -5.91
N LEU A 131 11.02 14.60 -4.66
CA LEU A 131 10.48 15.92 -4.40
C LEU A 131 11.25 16.97 -5.20
N GLY A 132 10.55 17.71 -6.06
CA GLY A 132 11.14 18.68 -6.99
C GLY A 132 11.00 18.28 -8.46
N GLU A 133 10.67 17.01 -8.73
CA GLU A 133 10.13 16.57 -10.03
C GLU A 133 8.72 17.13 -10.28
N ASN A 134 8.18 16.92 -11.48
CA ASN A 134 6.84 17.43 -11.85
C ASN A 134 5.67 16.62 -11.27
N ALA A 135 5.93 15.39 -10.81
CA ALA A 135 4.92 14.58 -10.14
C ALA A 135 4.56 15.18 -8.78
N ILE A 136 3.26 15.29 -8.48
CA ILE A 136 2.78 15.93 -7.24
C ILE A 136 1.83 15.08 -6.40
N MET A 137 1.35 13.94 -6.89
CA MET A 137 0.41 13.10 -6.14
C MET A 137 1.15 12.15 -5.21
N THR A 138 1.24 12.50 -3.94
CA THR A 138 1.70 11.58 -2.90
C THR A 138 0.59 10.61 -2.48
N ILE A 139 0.93 9.47 -1.89
CA ILE A 139 -0.08 8.47 -1.50
C ILE A 139 -1.03 9.02 -0.44
N GLU A 140 -0.49 9.75 0.55
CA GLU A 140 -1.28 10.37 1.61
C GLU A 140 -2.27 11.41 1.07
N GLN A 141 -1.90 12.10 -0.01
CA GLN A 141 -2.80 13.05 -0.67
C GLN A 141 -3.85 12.33 -1.53
N LEU A 142 -3.48 11.25 -2.22
CA LEU A 142 -4.39 10.42 -3.01
C LEU A 142 -5.49 9.81 -2.12
N GLU A 143 -5.12 9.25 -0.98
CA GLU A 143 -6.06 8.71 0.01
C GLU A 143 -7.05 9.78 0.51
N ALA A 144 -6.53 10.95 0.92
CA ALA A 144 -7.37 12.05 1.37
C ALA A 144 -8.34 12.50 0.26
N PHE A 145 -7.88 12.64 -0.99
CA PHE A 145 -8.76 12.99 -2.09
C PHE A 145 -9.78 11.89 -2.41
N ALA A 146 -9.40 10.62 -2.35
CA ALA A 146 -10.32 9.51 -2.58
C ALA A 146 -11.45 9.52 -1.55
N LEU A 147 -11.12 9.64 -0.25
CA LEU A 147 -12.09 9.70 0.84
C LEU A 147 -12.99 10.93 0.76
N GLN A 148 -12.45 12.07 0.34
CA GLN A 148 -13.23 13.28 0.11
C GLN A 148 -14.20 13.18 -1.08
N ARG A 149 -13.94 12.31 -2.06
CA ARG A 149 -14.63 12.37 -3.37
C ARG A 149 -15.53 11.17 -3.66
N THR A 150 -15.47 10.10 -2.85
CA THR A 150 -16.05 8.80 -3.25
C THR A 150 -16.91 8.15 -2.17
N LYS A 151 -17.71 7.17 -2.57
CA LYS A 151 -18.63 6.42 -1.69
C LYS A 151 -18.45 4.90 -1.74
N THR A 152 -17.58 4.42 -2.63
CA THR A 152 -17.35 3.00 -2.87
C THR A 152 -15.85 2.77 -3.03
N ALA A 153 -15.38 1.55 -2.74
CA ALA A 153 -13.98 1.18 -2.88
C ALA A 153 -13.49 1.34 -4.33
N ARG A 154 -14.31 0.92 -5.30
CA ARG A 154 -13.99 1.04 -6.74
C ARG A 154 -13.83 2.47 -7.19
N ASP A 155 -14.73 3.36 -6.77
CA ASP A 155 -14.63 4.77 -7.13
C ASP A 155 -13.40 5.41 -6.49
N ALA A 156 -13.06 5.02 -5.24
CA ALA A 156 -11.84 5.47 -4.56
C ALA A 156 -10.59 5.10 -5.37
N ILE A 157 -10.49 3.84 -5.79
CA ILE A 157 -9.38 3.34 -6.63
C ILE A 157 -9.26 4.13 -7.94
N LYS A 158 -10.39 4.34 -8.64
CA LYS A 158 -10.40 5.10 -9.89
C LYS A 158 -9.95 6.55 -9.68
N VAL A 159 -10.45 7.21 -8.64
CA VAL A 159 -10.04 8.59 -8.33
C VAL A 159 -8.54 8.66 -8.03
N MET A 160 -8.00 7.71 -7.25
CA MET A 160 -6.57 7.68 -6.96
C MET A 160 -5.75 7.46 -8.23
N GLY A 161 -6.12 6.45 -9.02
CA GLY A 161 -5.48 6.14 -10.30
C GLY A 161 -5.51 7.33 -11.28
N GLU A 162 -6.68 7.90 -11.54
CA GLU A 162 -6.85 9.02 -12.48
C GLU A 162 -6.07 10.27 -12.05
N LEU A 163 -6.02 10.57 -10.74
CA LEU A 163 -5.23 11.69 -10.23
C LEU A 163 -3.74 11.43 -10.39
N ALA A 164 -3.28 10.23 -10.08
CA ALA A 164 -1.88 9.85 -10.21
C ALA A 164 -1.41 9.82 -11.67
N GLU A 165 -2.23 9.28 -12.58
CA GLU A 165 -1.95 9.30 -14.01
C GLU A 165 -1.85 10.73 -14.56
N LYS A 166 -2.74 11.61 -14.11
CA LYS A 166 -2.82 12.98 -14.63
C LYS A 166 -1.78 13.93 -14.06
N TYR A 167 -1.48 13.81 -12.77
CA TYR A 167 -0.63 14.76 -12.04
C TYR A 167 0.70 14.15 -11.56
N GLY A 168 0.95 12.89 -11.91
CA GLY A 168 2.17 12.17 -11.57
C GLY A 168 2.17 11.67 -10.14
N PHE A 169 2.44 10.39 -9.96
CA PHE A 169 2.64 9.82 -8.64
C PHE A 169 4.03 10.18 -8.12
N LEU A 170 4.09 10.72 -6.91
CA LEU A 170 5.29 11.14 -6.20
C LEU A 170 5.41 10.28 -4.94
N GLY A 171 6.26 9.25 -4.98
CA GLY A 171 6.46 8.36 -3.83
C GLY A 171 6.93 9.14 -2.59
N SER A 172 6.25 8.94 -1.46
CA SER A 172 6.53 9.64 -0.19
C SER A 172 7.36 8.84 0.81
N CYS A 173 7.57 7.54 0.56
CA CYS A 173 8.43 6.65 1.35
C CYS A 173 9.69 6.17 0.58
N ILE A 174 10.61 5.49 1.28
CA ILE A 174 11.96 5.15 0.79
C ILE A 174 11.95 4.24 -0.45
N GLU A 175 10.95 3.36 -0.55
CA GLU A 175 10.86 2.31 -1.59
C GLU A 175 9.81 2.64 -2.67
N GLN A 176 9.15 3.80 -2.53
CA GLN A 176 8.26 4.56 -3.43
C GLN A 176 7.16 3.83 -4.22
N GLY A 177 7.00 2.52 -4.10
CA GLY A 177 5.76 1.84 -4.44
C GLY A 177 4.84 1.83 -3.22
N GLU A 178 3.54 1.95 -3.44
CA GLU A 178 2.58 1.92 -2.34
C GLU A 178 1.46 0.94 -2.66
N CYS A 179 0.97 0.25 -1.63
CA CYS A 179 -0.18 -0.63 -1.72
C CYS A 179 -1.24 -0.17 -0.73
N LEU A 180 -2.49 -0.12 -1.18
CA LEU A 180 -3.65 0.20 -0.36
C LEU A 180 -4.64 -0.96 -0.33
N THR A 181 -5.11 -1.30 0.86
CA THR A 181 -6.32 -2.12 1.02
C THR A 181 -7.55 -1.23 1.09
N VAL A 182 -8.29 -1.15 -0.01
CA VAL A 182 -9.46 -0.26 -0.14
C VAL A 182 -10.74 -1.07 0.00
N THR A 183 -11.58 -0.72 0.98
CA THR A 183 -12.79 -1.48 1.31
C THR A 183 -14.02 -0.58 1.42
N ASP A 184 -15.19 -1.17 1.19
CA ASP A 184 -16.49 -0.62 1.54
C ASP A 184 -17.36 -1.75 2.13
N PRO A 185 -18.63 -1.50 2.55
CA PRO A 185 -19.45 -2.55 3.17
C PRO A 185 -19.70 -3.80 2.30
N ASN A 186 -19.39 -3.77 1.00
CA ASN A 186 -19.71 -4.83 0.05
C ASN A 186 -18.49 -5.57 -0.48
N GLU A 187 -17.33 -4.92 -0.58
CA GLU A 187 -16.15 -5.48 -1.22
C GLU A 187 -14.84 -4.90 -0.68
N GLY A 188 -13.75 -5.62 -0.94
CA GLY A 188 -12.39 -5.19 -0.64
C GLY A 188 -11.45 -5.41 -1.81
N TRP A 189 -10.48 -4.52 -1.95
CA TRP A 189 -9.51 -4.48 -3.03
C TRP A 189 -8.10 -4.26 -2.50
N VAL A 190 -7.12 -4.86 -3.19
CA VAL A 190 -5.71 -4.49 -3.09
C VAL A 190 -5.40 -3.60 -4.29
N PHE A 191 -4.96 -2.36 -4.05
CA PHE A 191 -4.55 -1.39 -5.06
C PHE A 191 -3.07 -1.12 -4.91
N GLU A 192 -2.30 -1.32 -5.97
CA GLU A 192 -0.86 -1.07 -6.00
C GLU A 192 -0.53 0.01 -7.03
N ILE A 193 0.33 0.93 -6.65
CA ILE A 193 0.73 2.07 -7.47
C ILE A 193 2.24 2.28 -7.43
N PHE A 194 2.80 2.58 -8.60
CA PHE A 194 4.21 2.90 -8.77
C PHE A 194 4.39 4.20 -9.57
N PRO A 195 5.47 4.94 -9.30
CA PRO A 195 5.88 6.07 -10.10
C PRO A 195 6.43 5.60 -11.46
N VAL A 196 6.66 6.53 -12.38
CA VAL A 196 7.15 6.24 -13.75
C VAL A 196 8.56 6.81 -14.02
N GLY A 197 9.28 7.14 -12.95
CA GLY A 197 10.67 7.62 -13.01
C GLY A 197 10.82 9.14 -13.11
N ILE A 198 12.06 9.60 -12.93
CA ILE A 198 12.50 10.98 -13.13
C ILE A 198 12.24 11.44 -14.57
N GLY A 199 11.90 12.73 -14.73
CA GLY A 199 11.75 13.36 -16.04
C GLY A 199 10.40 13.08 -16.71
N TRP A 200 9.43 12.55 -15.98
CA TRP A 200 8.04 12.60 -16.42
C TRP A 200 7.53 14.05 -16.48
N GLU A 201 6.77 14.35 -17.52
CA GLU A 201 6.20 15.67 -17.79
C GLU A 201 4.68 15.57 -17.89
N PRO A 202 3.90 16.43 -17.20
CA PRO A 202 2.43 16.42 -17.27
C PRO A 202 1.85 16.55 -18.68
N ASP A 203 2.52 17.32 -19.53
CA ASP A 203 2.10 17.58 -20.91
C ASP A 203 2.65 16.55 -21.92
N SER A 204 3.33 15.49 -21.45
CA SER A 204 3.91 14.45 -22.33
C SER A 204 2.88 13.59 -23.05
N GLY A 205 1.62 13.59 -22.58
CA GLY A 205 0.58 12.68 -23.01
C GLY A 205 0.76 11.24 -22.52
N LYS A 206 1.73 10.99 -21.63
CA LYS A 206 1.94 9.70 -20.96
C LYS A 206 1.43 9.76 -19.51
N PRO A 207 0.82 8.68 -18.98
CA PRO A 207 0.43 8.65 -17.57
C PRO A 207 1.63 8.81 -16.64
N GLY A 208 1.47 9.59 -15.57
CA GLY A 208 2.50 9.85 -14.56
C GLY A 208 2.57 8.82 -13.43
N ALA A 209 1.85 7.72 -13.58
CA ALA A 209 1.85 6.59 -12.67
C ALA A 209 1.56 5.31 -13.45
N VAL A 210 1.84 4.17 -12.82
CA VAL A 210 1.35 2.87 -13.26
C VAL A 210 0.69 2.21 -12.05
N TRP A 211 -0.55 1.73 -12.20
CA TRP A 211 -1.28 1.14 -11.09
C TRP A 211 -2.14 -0.06 -11.53
N ALA A 212 -2.38 -0.96 -10.58
CA ALA A 212 -3.28 -2.09 -10.75
C ALA A 212 -4.05 -2.33 -9.44
N ALA A 213 -5.23 -2.93 -9.55
CA ALA A 213 -6.00 -3.35 -8.40
C ALA A 213 -6.66 -4.71 -8.64
N GLN A 214 -6.67 -5.53 -7.60
CA GLN A 214 -7.30 -6.86 -7.59
C GLN A 214 -8.29 -6.97 -6.43
N ARG A 215 -9.52 -7.41 -6.73
CA ARG A 215 -10.54 -7.68 -5.72
C ARG A 215 -10.17 -8.93 -4.93
N VAL A 216 -10.30 -8.87 -3.61
CA VAL A 216 -10.23 -10.09 -2.79
C VAL A 216 -11.59 -10.78 -2.82
N PRO A 217 -11.64 -12.10 -3.13
CA PRO A 217 -12.87 -12.85 -3.09
C PRO A 217 -13.58 -12.74 -1.75
N ASP A 218 -14.92 -12.76 -1.77
CA ASP A 218 -15.71 -12.51 -0.57
C ASP A 218 -15.39 -13.50 0.56
N ASP A 219 -15.02 -14.75 0.26
CA ASP A 219 -14.70 -15.78 1.25
C ASP A 219 -13.20 -15.97 1.50
N GLU A 220 -12.38 -14.96 1.21
CA GLU A 220 -10.92 -15.04 1.35
C GLU A 220 -10.29 -13.93 2.22
N ILE A 221 -9.05 -14.18 2.64
CA ILE A 221 -8.16 -13.27 3.36
C ILE A 221 -6.90 -13.00 2.51
N VAL A 222 -6.44 -11.75 2.52
CA VAL A 222 -5.15 -11.34 1.93
C VAL A 222 -4.25 -10.74 3.01
N CYS A 223 -2.95 -10.97 2.85
CA CYS A 223 -1.89 -10.30 3.59
C CYS A 223 -1.00 -9.59 2.57
N VAL A 224 -0.72 -8.32 2.81
CA VAL A 224 0.24 -7.53 2.03
C VAL A 224 1.39 -7.12 2.96
N PRO A 225 2.48 -7.91 3.02
CA PRO A 225 3.65 -7.58 3.82
C PRO A 225 4.67 -6.83 2.97
N ASN A 226 4.56 -5.50 2.85
CA ASN A 226 5.53 -4.64 2.15
C ASN A 226 6.09 -5.18 0.82
N ILE A 227 5.27 -5.90 0.06
CA ILE A 227 5.61 -6.48 -1.23
C ILE A 227 4.36 -6.48 -2.11
N SER A 228 4.55 -6.19 -3.39
CA SER A 228 3.48 -6.40 -4.38
C SER A 228 2.94 -7.83 -4.29
N ARG A 229 1.62 -7.98 -4.41
CA ARG A 229 0.88 -9.25 -4.38
C ARG A 229 0.15 -9.53 -5.67
N ILE A 230 -0.21 -8.50 -6.45
CA ILE A 230 -0.94 -8.67 -7.72
C ILE A 230 -0.05 -9.39 -8.75
N ARG A 231 -0.56 -10.47 -9.35
CA ARG A 231 0.17 -11.27 -10.34
C ARG A 231 -0.33 -11.02 -11.76
N GLU A 232 -1.04 -11.99 -12.34
CA GLU A 232 -1.68 -11.85 -13.65
C GLU A 232 -2.91 -10.93 -13.53
N ILE A 233 -3.11 -10.09 -14.54
CA ILE A 233 -4.22 -9.13 -14.60
C ILE A 233 -5.09 -9.47 -15.80
N ASP A 234 -6.38 -9.67 -15.58
CA ASP A 234 -7.37 -9.91 -16.64
C ASP A 234 -8.43 -8.80 -16.66
N LEU A 235 -8.20 -7.78 -17.50
CA LEU A 235 -9.12 -6.65 -17.66
C LEU A 235 -10.45 -7.04 -18.36
N SER A 236 -10.59 -8.27 -18.85
CA SER A 236 -11.90 -8.79 -19.29
C SER A 236 -12.81 -9.16 -18.11
N GLN A 237 -12.26 -9.21 -16.90
CA GLN A 237 -12.95 -9.47 -15.64
C GLN A 237 -12.96 -8.21 -14.75
N PRO A 238 -13.74 -7.18 -15.10
CA PRO A 238 -13.76 -5.89 -14.36
C PRO A 238 -14.31 -6.02 -12.94
N ASP A 239 -15.02 -7.12 -12.63
CA ASP A 239 -15.45 -7.41 -11.27
C ASP A 239 -14.27 -7.76 -10.34
N TYR A 240 -13.13 -8.17 -10.90
CA TYR A 240 -11.94 -8.63 -10.19
C TYR A 240 -10.69 -7.79 -10.43
N PHE A 241 -10.59 -7.09 -11.56
CA PHE A 241 -9.39 -6.33 -11.93
C PHE A 241 -9.70 -4.91 -12.41
N MET A 242 -8.83 -3.98 -12.03
CA MET A 242 -8.73 -2.62 -12.56
C MET A 242 -7.25 -2.30 -12.76
N ALA A 243 -6.88 -1.53 -13.78
CA ALA A 243 -5.49 -1.09 -13.95
C ALA A 243 -5.41 0.17 -14.81
N SER A 244 -4.29 0.87 -14.74
CA SER A 244 -3.98 1.98 -15.63
C SER A 244 -3.86 1.51 -17.08
N GLU A 245 -4.12 2.40 -18.05
CA GLU A 245 -4.01 2.04 -19.48
C GLU A 245 -2.59 1.60 -19.86
N ASN A 246 -1.56 2.12 -19.16
CA ASN A 246 -0.15 1.81 -19.37
C ASN A 246 0.39 0.63 -18.52
N TYR A 247 -0.47 -0.16 -17.86
CA TYR A 247 -0.05 -1.20 -16.90
C TYR A 247 0.92 -2.27 -17.42
N MET A 248 0.98 -2.49 -18.74
CA MET A 248 2.03 -3.31 -19.38
C MET A 248 3.05 -2.46 -20.12
N GLN A 249 2.63 -1.33 -20.69
CA GLN A 249 3.44 -0.54 -21.61
C GLN A 249 4.72 -0.03 -20.94
N GLU A 250 4.66 0.36 -19.68
CA GLU A 250 5.83 0.82 -18.93
C GLU A 250 6.90 -0.29 -18.82
N ALA A 251 6.49 -1.53 -18.57
CA ALA A 251 7.39 -2.68 -18.50
C ALA A 251 7.92 -3.08 -19.88
N ILE A 252 7.12 -2.92 -20.94
CA ILE A 252 7.53 -3.19 -22.33
C ILE A 252 8.58 -2.18 -22.77
N ASP A 253 8.35 -0.89 -22.54
CA ASP A 253 9.26 0.20 -22.93
C ASP A 253 10.65 0.06 -22.28
N ARG A 254 10.68 -0.52 -21.07
CA ARG A 254 11.92 -0.77 -20.30
C ARG A 254 12.54 -2.14 -20.57
N GLY A 255 11.92 -2.97 -21.40
CA GLY A 255 12.39 -4.33 -21.70
C GLY A 255 12.27 -5.30 -20.52
N TRP A 256 11.44 -4.99 -19.52
CA TRP A 256 11.13 -5.88 -18.40
C TRP A 256 10.09 -6.95 -18.76
N TYR A 257 9.30 -6.68 -19.80
CA TYR A 257 8.35 -7.63 -20.35
C TYR A 257 8.45 -7.67 -21.88
N ASP A 258 8.53 -8.89 -22.43
CA ASP A 258 8.45 -9.12 -23.88
C ASP A 258 7.10 -9.79 -24.20
N PRO A 259 6.15 -9.08 -24.84
CA PRO A 259 4.85 -9.66 -25.22
C PRO A 259 4.98 -10.76 -26.28
N ALA A 260 6.10 -10.84 -27.01
CA ALA A 260 6.36 -11.92 -27.97
C ALA A 260 6.95 -13.18 -27.31
N SER A 261 7.32 -13.14 -26.02
CA SER A 261 7.94 -14.26 -25.32
C SER A 261 7.03 -15.47 -25.12
N GLY A 262 5.71 -15.30 -25.28
CA GLY A 262 4.70 -16.30 -24.97
C GLY A 262 4.46 -16.53 -23.47
N LYS A 263 5.08 -15.73 -22.60
CA LYS A 263 4.87 -15.76 -21.15
C LYS A 263 3.79 -14.76 -20.72
N PRO A 264 3.00 -15.06 -19.69
CA PRO A 264 2.06 -14.10 -19.13
C PRO A 264 2.79 -12.88 -18.55
N PHE A 265 2.12 -11.73 -18.57
CA PHE A 265 2.58 -10.56 -17.83
C PHE A 265 2.29 -10.75 -16.34
N ILE A 266 3.33 -10.70 -15.50
CA ILE A 266 3.21 -10.78 -14.04
C ILE A 266 3.55 -9.42 -13.45
N TRP A 267 2.54 -8.71 -12.93
CA TRP A 267 2.65 -7.36 -12.38
C TRP A 267 3.72 -7.26 -11.28
N GLN A 268 3.67 -8.17 -10.31
CA GLN A 268 4.66 -8.30 -9.24
C GLN A 268 6.11 -8.41 -9.75
N GLU A 269 6.35 -9.15 -10.83
CA GLU A 269 7.70 -9.34 -11.39
C GLU A 269 8.16 -8.14 -12.23
N ALA A 270 7.20 -7.46 -12.87
CA ALA A 270 7.45 -6.32 -13.71
C ALA A 270 7.95 -5.11 -12.90
N TYR A 271 7.34 -4.82 -11.75
CA TYR A 271 7.54 -3.56 -11.03
C TYR A 271 8.29 -3.65 -9.69
N THR A 272 8.36 -4.84 -9.07
CA THR A 272 9.08 -5.03 -7.79
C THR A 272 10.54 -5.40 -8.01
N PRO A 273 11.48 -4.93 -7.16
CA PRO A 273 12.87 -5.36 -7.18
C PRO A 273 13.00 -6.88 -6.99
N ALA A 274 13.94 -7.50 -7.70
CA ALA A 274 14.21 -8.94 -7.53
C ALA A 274 14.98 -9.23 -6.24
N LEU A 275 15.83 -8.29 -5.79
CA LEU A 275 16.74 -8.43 -4.66
C LEU A 275 16.63 -7.21 -3.73
N GLY A 276 16.90 -7.39 -2.44
CA GLY A 276 16.87 -6.32 -1.42
C GLY A 276 15.84 -6.54 -0.31
N GLY A 277 15.63 -5.51 0.52
CA GLY A 277 14.75 -5.56 1.69
C GLY A 277 13.25 -5.61 1.33
N TRP A 278 12.81 -4.79 0.39
CA TRP A 278 11.43 -4.73 -0.12
C TRP A 278 11.39 -5.36 -1.51
N SER A 279 11.71 -6.65 -1.58
CA SER A 279 11.96 -7.33 -2.85
C SER A 279 11.37 -8.73 -2.88
N LEU A 280 11.33 -9.32 -4.07
CA LEU A 280 10.86 -10.68 -4.28
C LEU A 280 11.66 -11.72 -3.47
N SER A 281 12.94 -11.47 -3.21
CA SER A 281 13.81 -12.34 -2.42
C SER A 281 13.77 -12.08 -0.91
N SER A 282 12.92 -11.17 -0.44
CA SER A 282 12.92 -10.71 0.95
C SER A 282 12.44 -11.78 1.93
N GLU A 283 13.32 -12.18 2.85
CA GLU A 283 13.03 -13.23 3.84
C GLU A 283 12.08 -12.75 4.94
N TRP A 284 12.22 -11.51 5.40
CA TRP A 284 11.41 -10.96 6.48
C TRP A 284 9.96 -10.69 6.01
N VAL A 285 9.79 -10.25 4.77
CA VAL A 285 8.49 -10.16 4.08
C VAL A 285 7.85 -11.54 3.99
N ARG A 286 8.61 -12.53 3.52
CA ARG A 286 8.13 -13.90 3.34
C ARG A 286 7.65 -14.51 4.65
N ILE A 287 8.38 -14.30 5.75
CA ILE A 287 8.00 -14.82 7.06
C ILE A 287 6.64 -14.28 7.51
N ARG A 288 6.36 -12.99 7.33
CA ARG A 288 5.03 -12.41 7.67
C ARG A 288 3.91 -13.05 6.85
N LEU A 289 4.13 -13.22 5.54
CA LEU A 289 3.17 -13.89 4.67
C LEU A 289 2.92 -15.35 5.11
N HIS A 290 4.00 -16.07 5.41
CA HIS A 290 3.94 -17.44 5.91
C HIS A 290 3.14 -17.53 7.22
N LEU A 291 3.38 -16.63 8.17
CA LEU A 291 2.68 -16.60 9.45
C LEU A 291 1.18 -16.38 9.28
N VAL A 292 0.78 -15.37 8.50
CA VAL A 292 -0.65 -15.08 8.29
C VAL A 292 -1.35 -16.24 7.58
N TYR A 293 -0.74 -16.82 6.54
CA TYR A 293 -1.38 -17.91 5.78
C TYR A 293 -1.38 -19.24 6.54
N SER A 294 -0.34 -19.52 7.33
CA SER A 294 -0.30 -20.67 8.22
C SER A 294 -1.33 -20.56 9.34
N TRP A 295 -1.58 -19.35 9.84
CA TRP A 295 -2.64 -19.10 10.81
C TRP A 295 -4.03 -19.28 10.19
N ALA A 296 -4.26 -18.72 8.99
CA ALA A 296 -5.56 -18.76 8.33
C ALA A 296 -5.93 -20.16 7.81
N ALA A 297 -4.97 -20.95 7.35
CA ALA A 297 -5.18 -22.29 6.82
C ALA A 297 -4.11 -23.29 7.31
N PRO A 298 -4.15 -23.68 8.59
CA PRO A 298 -3.11 -24.50 9.22
C PRO A 298 -3.03 -25.95 8.72
N SER A 299 -4.05 -26.47 8.01
CA SER A 299 -4.01 -27.80 7.40
C SER A 299 -3.23 -27.85 6.08
N MET A 300 -2.93 -26.69 5.50
CA MET A 300 -2.13 -26.58 4.28
C MET A 300 -0.63 -26.61 4.59
N GLU A 301 0.17 -27.18 3.70
CA GLU A 301 1.63 -27.14 3.80
C GLU A 301 2.17 -25.80 3.25
N TRP A 302 2.64 -24.94 4.14
CA TRP A 302 3.28 -23.67 3.81
C TRP A 302 4.80 -23.80 3.92
N ASP A 303 5.52 -23.43 2.85
CA ASP A 303 6.98 -23.46 2.86
C ASP A 303 7.54 -22.08 3.26
N PRO A 304 8.15 -21.92 4.45
CA PRO A 304 8.68 -20.64 4.92
C PRO A 304 9.92 -20.18 4.15
N TYR A 305 10.47 -21.00 3.25
CA TYR A 305 11.65 -20.71 2.45
C TYR A 305 11.36 -20.46 0.97
N LYS A 306 10.15 -20.78 0.49
CA LYS A 306 9.76 -20.50 -0.91
C LYS A 306 9.62 -19.03 -1.21
N GLU A 307 9.91 -18.64 -2.44
CA GLU A 307 9.78 -17.27 -2.92
C GLU A 307 8.37 -16.72 -2.65
N THR A 308 8.29 -15.42 -2.32
CA THR A 308 7.03 -14.71 -1.99
C THR A 308 5.96 -14.85 -3.09
N GLN A 309 6.39 -15.07 -4.32
CA GLN A 309 5.60 -15.30 -5.52
C GLN A 309 4.82 -16.61 -5.52
N THR A 310 5.28 -17.60 -4.74
CA THR A 310 4.64 -18.92 -4.66
C THR A 310 3.41 -18.93 -3.76
N TYR A 311 3.29 -17.93 -2.89
CA TYR A 311 2.12 -17.71 -2.06
C TYR A 311 1.01 -17.09 -2.93
N PRO A 312 -0.22 -17.62 -2.89
CA PRO A 312 -1.34 -17.09 -3.66
C PRO A 312 -1.68 -15.66 -3.25
N PHE A 313 -2.39 -14.92 -4.12
CA PHE A 313 -2.81 -13.55 -3.83
C PHE A 313 -3.63 -13.45 -2.55
N SER A 314 -4.61 -14.35 -2.38
CA SER A 314 -5.46 -14.50 -1.21
C SER A 314 -5.78 -15.98 -1.00
N ILE A 315 -6.30 -16.34 0.18
CA ILE A 315 -6.68 -17.72 0.51
C ILE A 315 -8.00 -17.75 1.26
N LYS A 316 -8.71 -18.87 1.16
CA LYS A 316 -9.86 -19.14 2.02
C LYS A 316 -9.38 -19.57 3.42
N PRO A 317 -9.68 -18.82 4.49
CA PRO A 317 -9.36 -19.27 5.83
C PRO A 317 -10.22 -20.49 6.21
N GLU A 318 -9.66 -21.40 7.00
CA GLU A 318 -10.34 -22.61 7.47
C GLU A 318 -11.45 -22.31 8.48
N GLN A 319 -11.29 -21.21 9.23
CA GLN A 319 -12.28 -20.69 10.16
C GLN A 319 -12.67 -19.27 9.76
N LYS A 320 -13.91 -18.88 10.07
CA LYS A 320 -14.33 -17.50 9.91
C LYS A 320 -13.53 -16.59 10.84
N VAL A 321 -13.19 -15.40 10.35
CA VAL A 321 -12.30 -14.45 11.00
C VAL A 321 -13.10 -13.34 11.69
N SER A 322 -12.78 -13.04 12.94
CA SER A 322 -13.32 -11.91 13.68
C SER A 322 -12.37 -10.71 13.67
N VAL A 323 -12.87 -9.52 14.02
CA VAL A 323 -12.01 -8.36 14.21
C VAL A 323 -10.98 -8.58 15.33
N GLN A 324 -11.33 -9.35 16.37
CA GLN A 324 -10.39 -9.70 17.44
C GLN A 324 -9.25 -10.57 16.93
N ASP A 325 -9.52 -11.50 16.01
CA ASP A 325 -8.51 -12.34 15.38
C ASP A 325 -7.52 -11.49 14.56
N VAL A 326 -8.01 -10.50 13.79
CA VAL A 326 -7.14 -9.59 13.03
C VAL A 326 -6.29 -8.72 13.97
N ILE A 327 -6.86 -8.23 15.08
CA ILE A 327 -6.11 -7.49 16.10
C ILE A 327 -5.02 -8.36 16.73
N GLU A 328 -5.33 -9.63 17.05
CA GLU A 328 -4.35 -10.57 17.61
C GLU A 328 -3.23 -10.88 16.61
N LEU A 329 -3.59 -11.11 15.35
CA LEU A 329 -2.66 -11.35 14.25
C LEU A 329 -1.69 -10.18 14.06
N GLN A 330 -2.20 -8.94 14.02
CA GLN A 330 -1.39 -7.72 13.85
C GLN A 330 -0.51 -7.40 15.06
N ARG A 331 -0.81 -7.96 16.24
CA ARG A 331 0.01 -7.82 17.46
C ARG A 331 1.03 -8.96 17.64
N SER A 332 0.99 -9.96 16.78
CA SER A 332 1.84 -11.13 16.87
C SER A 332 3.31 -10.74 16.63
N THR A 333 4.18 -11.22 17.52
CA THR A 333 5.65 -11.11 17.40
C THR A 333 6.29 -12.48 17.13
N LEU A 334 5.48 -13.48 16.74
CA LEU A 334 5.92 -14.87 16.51
C LEU A 334 6.75 -15.01 15.23
#